data_AF-A0A537FB11-F1
#
_entry.id   AF-A0A537FB11-F1
#
_cell.length_a   1.000
_cell.length_b   1.000
_cell.length_c   1.000
_cell.angle_alpha   90.00
_cell.angle_beta   90.00
_cell.angle_gamma   90.00
#
_symmetry.space_group_name_H-M   'P 1'
#
loop_
_entity.id
_entity.type
_entity.pdbx_description
1 polymer ?
#
loop_
_entity_poly.entity_id
_entity_poly.type
_entity_poly.pdbx_seq_one_letter_code
_entity_poly.pdbx_strand_id
1 'polypeptide(L)'
;MQPITYSIPKGLRTGAIGGFIGAIVLGIFGEIGAMAMNQELFYTTIAKKLGFGDSYAVIGGWALHLLVGIIAGSLFVGATAAIRRFALTTTKKAVWVGILGGIVIWMVVYAPVTGILVPDDLTNTTFAGGSFVLHLLYGVVTSIVSLSLLRRKVPTKVAA
;
A
#
# COMPACT_ATOMS: atom_id res chain seq x y z
N MET A 1 -5.85 -27.88 -4.63
CA MET A 1 -5.17 -27.15 -3.54
C MET A 1 -6.22 -26.71 -2.53
N GLN A 2 -6.07 -27.02 -1.24
CA GLN A 2 -7.05 -26.57 -0.24
C GLN A 2 -7.02 -25.04 -0.10
N PRO A 3 -8.19 -24.38 0.00
CA PRO A 3 -8.25 -22.94 0.16
C PRO A 3 -7.60 -22.53 1.49
N ILE A 4 -6.60 -21.66 1.42
CA ILE A 4 -6.00 -21.03 2.60
C ILE A 4 -7.09 -20.22 3.29
N THR A 5 -7.47 -20.62 4.49
CA THR A 5 -8.31 -19.84 5.39
C THR A 5 -7.40 -19.25 6.48
N TYR A 6 -7.60 -17.97 6.78
CA TYR A 6 -6.87 -17.26 7.83
C TYR A 6 -7.82 -16.35 8.58
N SER A 7 -7.55 -16.15 9.86
CA SER A 7 -8.34 -15.27 10.72
C SER A 7 -8.08 -13.80 10.43
N ILE A 8 -9.01 -12.93 10.79
CA ILE A 8 -8.86 -11.47 10.67
C ILE A 8 -7.57 -10.98 11.37
N PRO A 9 -7.26 -11.36 12.62
CA PRO A 9 -6.01 -10.93 13.27
C PRO A 9 -4.75 -11.35 12.50
N LYS A 10 -4.75 -12.55 11.91
CA LYS A 10 -3.63 -13.01 11.07
C LYS A 10 -3.54 -12.18 9.79
N GLY A 11 -4.68 -11.87 9.16
CA GLY A 11 -4.77 -11.01 7.99
C GLY A 11 -4.29 -9.57 8.25
N LEU A 12 -4.68 -8.97 9.38
CA LEU A 12 -4.21 -7.64 9.79
C LEU A 12 -2.68 -7.62 9.94
N ARG A 13 -2.10 -8.60 10.64
CA ARG A 13 -0.64 -8.68 10.84
C ARG A 13 0.13 -8.89 9.55
N THR A 14 -0.27 -9.85 8.71
CA THR A 14 0.41 -10.09 7.43
C THR A 14 0.16 -8.96 6.44
N GLY A 15 -0.99 -8.28 6.54
CA GLY A 15 -1.33 -7.07 5.80
C GLY A 15 -0.47 -5.88 6.19
N ALA A 16 -0.20 -5.67 7.48
CA ALA A 16 0.71 -4.61 7.93
C ALA A 16 2.11 -4.76 7.31
N ILE A 17 2.66 -5.98 7.30
CA ILE A 17 3.96 -6.27 6.68
C ILE A 17 3.89 -6.11 5.16
N GLY A 18 2.86 -6.64 4.51
CA GLY A 18 2.66 -6.47 3.07
C GLY A 18 2.46 -5.02 2.66
N GLY A 19 1.77 -4.23 3.49
CA GLY A 19 1.52 -2.80 3.32
C GLY A 19 2.80 -1.99 3.46
N PHE A 20 3.64 -2.31 4.45
CA PHE A 20 4.95 -1.70 4.60
C PHE A 20 5.83 -1.93 3.36
N ILE A 21 5.96 -3.17 2.91
CA ILE A 21 6.75 -3.51 1.72
C ILE A 21 6.15 -2.87 0.46
N GLY A 22 4.82 -2.89 0.32
CA GLY A 22 4.12 -2.21 -0.77
C GLY A 22 4.37 -0.71 -0.79
N ALA A 23 4.40 -0.07 0.39
CA ALA A 23 4.65 1.36 0.51
C ALA A 23 6.10 1.72 0.16
N ILE A 24 7.08 0.90 0.53
CA ILE A 24 8.47 1.08 0.10
C ILE A 24 8.55 1.02 -1.43
N VAL A 25 7.97 -0.01 -2.04
CA VAL A 25 7.98 -0.18 -3.50
C VAL A 25 7.31 1.02 -4.18
N LEU A 26 6.09 1.37 -3.75
CA LEU A 26 5.38 2.54 -4.27
C LEU A 26 6.24 3.81 -4.12
N GLY A 27 6.85 4.02 -2.96
CA GLY A 27 7.62 5.21 -2.66
C GLY A 27 8.86 5.34 -3.55
N ILE A 28 9.60 4.25 -3.76
CA ILE A 28 10.78 4.24 -4.64
C ILE A 28 10.36 4.61 -6.08
N PHE A 29 9.30 3.99 -6.61
CA PHE A 29 8.82 4.32 -7.95
C PHE A 29 8.20 5.71 -8.03
N GLY A 30 7.57 6.19 -6.95
CA GLY A 30 7.07 7.55 -6.83
C GLY A 30 8.20 8.58 -6.89
N GLU A 31 9.33 8.30 -6.25
CA GLU A 31 10.52 9.15 -6.29
C GLU A 31 11.15 9.18 -7.68
N ILE A 32 11.25 8.03 -8.36
CA ILE A 32 11.66 7.96 -9.77
C ILE A 32 10.73 8.80 -10.65
N GLY A 33 9.41 8.70 -10.45
CA GLY A 33 8.43 9.49 -11.19
C GLY A 33 8.57 10.99 -10.93
N ALA A 34 8.73 11.41 -9.68
CA ALA A 34 8.93 12.80 -9.31
C ALA A 34 10.20 13.39 -9.94
N MET A 35 11.31 12.65 -9.91
CA MET A 35 12.55 13.03 -10.60
C MET A 35 12.36 13.19 -12.11
N ALA A 36 11.66 12.24 -12.76
CA ALA A 36 11.41 12.29 -14.20
C ALA A 36 10.54 13.49 -14.62
N MET A 37 9.67 13.97 -13.72
CA MET A 37 8.82 15.14 -13.97
C MET A 37 9.44 16.45 -13.46
N ASN A 38 10.62 16.41 -12.85
CA ASN A 38 11.25 17.54 -12.18
C ASN A 38 10.30 18.20 -11.14
N GLN A 39 9.63 17.38 -10.33
CA GLN A 39 8.68 17.80 -9.31
C GLN A 39 9.09 17.34 -7.91
N GLU A 40 8.58 18.04 -6.90
CA GLU A 40 8.71 17.58 -5.52
C GLU A 40 7.90 16.29 -5.30
N LEU A 41 8.44 15.41 -4.47
CA LEU A 41 7.79 14.15 -4.11
C LEU A 41 6.47 14.40 -3.38
N PHE A 42 5.42 13.68 -3.76
CA PHE A 42 4.06 13.90 -3.28
C PHE A 42 3.99 13.97 -1.74
N TYR A 43 4.51 12.98 -1.03
CA TYR A 43 4.43 12.93 0.42
C TYR A 43 5.30 13.99 1.12
N THR A 44 6.35 14.50 0.48
CA THR A 44 7.10 15.66 0.96
C THR A 44 6.24 16.93 0.87
N THR A 45 5.53 17.12 -0.24
CA THR A 45 4.58 18.23 -0.43
C THR A 45 3.49 18.19 0.66
N ILE A 46 2.93 17.00 0.92
CA ILE A 46 1.94 16.80 1.99
C ILE A 46 2.54 17.12 3.36
N ALA A 47 3.76 16.66 3.66
CA ALA A 47 4.40 16.94 4.95
C ALA A 47 4.58 18.44 5.19
N LYS A 48 5.01 19.20 4.18
CA LYS A 48 5.10 20.68 4.26
C LYS A 48 3.74 21.31 4.57
N LYS A 49 2.68 20.85 3.92
CA LYS A 49 1.30 21.33 4.16
C LYS A 49 0.81 21.01 5.57
N LEU A 50 1.31 19.92 6.16
CA LEU A 50 1.04 19.55 7.56
C LEU A 50 1.93 20.30 8.56
N GLY A 51 2.75 21.26 8.11
CA GLY A 51 3.59 22.09 8.97
C GLY A 51 4.94 21.48 9.31
N PHE A 52 5.33 20.38 8.67
CA PHE A 52 6.71 19.89 8.75
C PHE A 52 7.57 20.89 7.99
N GLY A 53 8.34 21.72 8.70
CA GLY A 53 9.25 22.68 8.07
C GLY A 53 10.19 21.99 7.08
N ASP A 54 10.78 22.75 6.16
CA ASP A 54 11.52 22.21 5.00
C ASP A 54 12.60 21.18 5.39
N SER A 55 13.29 21.41 6.51
CA SER A 55 14.32 20.50 7.04
C SER A 55 13.82 19.10 7.43
N TYR A 56 12.52 18.94 7.69
CA TYR A 56 11.91 17.68 8.14
C TYR A 56 10.87 17.11 7.17
N ALA A 57 10.50 17.86 6.13
CA ALA A 57 9.45 17.47 5.20
C ALA A 57 9.72 16.13 4.50
N VAL A 58 10.98 15.86 4.12
CA VAL A 58 11.34 14.61 3.43
C VAL A 58 11.16 13.41 4.35
N ILE A 59 11.75 13.45 5.55
CA ILE A 59 11.67 12.36 6.53
C ILE A 59 10.23 12.20 7.03
N GLY A 60 9.55 13.31 7.33
CA GLY A 60 8.16 13.32 7.76
C GLY A 60 7.21 12.75 6.69
N GLY A 61 7.43 13.12 5.43
CA GLY A 61 6.67 12.59 4.29
C GLY A 61 6.84 11.09 4.14
N TRP A 62 8.08 10.59 4.18
CA TRP A 62 8.35 9.14 4.16
C TRP A 62 7.74 8.42 5.36
N ALA A 63 7.86 8.97 6.57
CA ALA A 63 7.27 8.38 7.76
C ALA A 63 5.74 8.26 7.65
N LEU A 64 5.07 9.32 7.20
CA LEU A 64 3.62 9.33 6.97
C LEU A 64 3.22 8.34 5.88
N HIS A 65 3.94 8.32 4.76
CA HIS A 65 3.70 7.39 3.66
C HIS A 65 3.78 5.92 4.10
N LEU A 66 4.82 5.57 4.84
CA LEU A 66 4.99 4.21 5.38
C LEU A 66 3.90 3.86 6.40
N LEU A 67 3.55 4.80 7.28
CA LEU A 67 2.48 4.61 8.27
C LEU A 67 1.13 4.35 7.61
N VAL A 68 0.74 5.21 6.65
CA VAL A 68 -0.49 5.03 5.87
C VAL A 68 -0.45 3.71 5.11
N GLY A 69 0.69 3.36 4.51
CA GLY A 69 0.89 2.08 3.85
C GLY A 69 0.70 0.85 4.74
N ILE A 70 1.18 0.90 5.98
CA ILE A 70 0.99 -0.16 6.99
C ILE A 70 -0.51 -0.30 7.34
N ILE A 71 -1.16 0.83 7.64
CA ILE A 71 -2.58 0.85 8.03
C ILE A 71 -3.45 0.34 6.89
N ALA A 72 -3.26 0.88 5.68
CA ALA A 72 -4.02 0.49 4.50
C ALA A 72 -3.82 -1.00 4.17
N GLY A 73 -2.58 -1.51 4.24
CA GLY A 73 -2.29 -2.91 3.95
C GLY A 73 -2.88 -3.86 5.00
N SER A 74 -2.81 -3.46 6.27
CA SER A 74 -3.45 -4.18 7.38
C SER A 74 -4.95 -4.29 7.16
N LEU A 75 -5.64 -3.16 6.95
CA LEU A 75 -7.10 -3.14 6.74
C LEU A 75 -7.50 -3.90 5.47
N PHE A 76 -6.77 -3.73 4.38
CA PHE A 76 -7.01 -4.45 3.12
C PHE A 76 -6.96 -5.97 3.33
N VAL A 77 -5.86 -6.50 3.85
CA VAL A 77 -5.73 -7.96 4.01
C VAL A 77 -6.62 -8.48 5.14
N GLY A 78 -6.85 -7.70 6.20
CA GLY A 78 -7.87 -8.00 7.20
C GLY A 78 -9.27 -8.16 6.59
N ALA A 79 -9.66 -7.24 5.70
CA ALA A 79 -10.94 -7.30 5.00
C ALA A 79 -11.05 -8.53 4.08
N THR A 80 -9.97 -8.92 3.41
CA THR A 80 -9.95 -10.18 2.62
C THR A 80 -10.16 -11.43 3.48
N ALA A 81 -9.78 -11.39 4.77
CA ALA A 81 -10.06 -12.47 5.72
C ALA A 81 -11.54 -12.51 6.13
N ALA A 82 -12.16 -11.35 6.33
CA ALA A 82 -13.57 -11.22 6.69
C ALA A 82 -14.50 -11.61 5.52
N ILE A 83 -14.14 -11.19 4.30
CA ILE A 83 -14.94 -11.43 3.10
C ILE A 83 -14.35 -12.63 2.35
N ARG A 84 -14.82 -13.84 2.67
CA ARG A 84 -14.29 -15.12 2.14
C ARG A 84 -14.07 -15.15 0.63
N ARG A 85 -14.91 -14.45 -0.14
CA ARG A 85 -14.77 -14.33 -1.61
C ARG A 85 -13.41 -13.74 -2.02
N PHE A 86 -12.83 -12.85 -1.22
CA PHE A 86 -11.56 -12.18 -1.48
C PHE A 86 -10.35 -12.80 -0.76
N ALA A 87 -10.54 -13.85 0.04
CA ALA A 87 -9.46 -14.51 0.77
C ALA A 87 -8.30 -14.92 -0.16
N LEU A 88 -7.07 -14.60 0.23
CA LEU A 88 -5.85 -14.83 -0.55
C LEU A 88 -5.45 -16.31 -0.53
N THR A 89 -5.89 -17.08 -1.52
CA THR A 89 -5.63 -18.54 -1.60
C THR A 89 -4.58 -18.91 -2.65
N THR A 90 -4.55 -18.21 -3.78
CA THR A 90 -3.64 -18.47 -4.90
C THR A 90 -2.95 -17.20 -5.35
N THR A 91 -1.81 -17.33 -6.04
CA THR A 91 -1.08 -16.17 -6.58
C THR A 91 -1.93 -15.39 -7.57
N LYS A 92 -2.62 -16.08 -8.50
CA LYS A 92 -3.59 -15.45 -9.42
C LYS A 92 -4.65 -14.66 -8.66
N LYS A 93 -5.15 -15.21 -7.55
CA LYS A 93 -6.12 -14.55 -6.69
C LYS A 93 -5.55 -13.34 -5.97
N ALA A 94 -4.35 -13.46 -5.43
CA ALA A 94 -3.66 -12.33 -4.82
C ALA A 94 -3.47 -11.19 -5.81
N VAL A 95 -3.02 -11.45 -7.04
CA VAL A 95 -2.86 -10.40 -8.06
C VAL A 95 -4.17 -9.65 -8.30
N TRP A 96 -5.28 -10.33 -8.64
CA TRP A 96 -6.51 -9.61 -8.97
C TRP A 96 -7.14 -8.93 -7.74
N VAL A 97 -7.08 -9.56 -6.56
CA VAL A 97 -7.56 -8.94 -5.30
C VAL A 97 -6.70 -7.72 -4.97
N GLY A 98 -5.40 -7.80 -5.20
CA GLY A 98 -4.43 -6.71 -5.07
C GLY A 98 -4.73 -5.55 -6.00
N ILE A 99 -5.04 -5.81 -7.27
CA ILE A 99 -5.48 -4.77 -8.22
C ILE A 99 -6.72 -4.05 -7.69
N LEU A 100 -7.75 -4.80 -7.27
CA LEU A 100 -8.96 -4.20 -6.70
C LEU A 100 -8.66 -3.40 -5.43
N GLY A 101 -7.81 -3.92 -4.54
CA GLY A 101 -7.36 -3.20 -3.35
C GLY A 101 -6.65 -1.89 -3.68
N GLY A 102 -5.76 -1.91 -4.68
CA GLY A 102 -5.08 -0.72 -5.19
C GLY A 102 -6.04 0.33 -5.73
N ILE A 103 -7.04 -0.10 -6.53
CA ILE A 103 -8.10 0.80 -7.05
C ILE A 103 -8.85 1.46 -5.88
N VAL A 104 -9.27 0.67 -4.90
CA VAL A 104 -10.03 1.18 -3.73
C VAL A 104 -9.19 2.18 -2.94
N ILE A 105 -7.92 1.86 -2.65
CA ILE A 105 -7.04 2.77 -1.90
C ILE A 105 -6.80 4.06 -2.68
N TRP A 106 -6.60 3.97 -4.01
CA TRP A 106 -6.44 5.15 -4.84
C TRP A 106 -7.68 6.06 -4.80
N MET A 107 -8.87 5.49 -4.96
CA MET A 107 -10.13 6.27 -4.95
C MET A 107 -10.50 6.83 -3.58
N VAL A 108 -10.28 6.08 -2.50
CA VAL A 108 -10.80 6.41 -1.16
C VAL A 108 -9.78 7.19 -0.33
N VAL A 109 -8.48 7.00 -0.59
CA VAL A 109 -7.42 7.64 0.20
C VAL A 109 -6.69 8.66 -0.66
N TYR A 110 -6.05 8.21 -1.73
CA TYR A 110 -5.13 9.06 -2.48
C TYR A 110 -5.82 10.22 -3.20
N ALA A 111 -6.87 9.96 -3.97
CA ALA A 111 -7.56 10.99 -4.74
C ALA A 111 -8.16 12.09 -3.83
N PRO A 112 -8.84 11.78 -2.71
CA PRO A 112 -9.29 12.79 -1.76
C PRO A 112 -8.14 13.57 -1.11
N VAL A 113 -7.09 12.90 -0.65
CA VAL A 113 -5.93 13.57 -0.05
C VAL A 113 -5.28 14.53 -1.04
N THR A 114 -5.16 14.12 -2.30
CA THR A 114 -4.60 14.95 -3.38
C THR A 114 -5.47 16.19 -3.61
N GLY A 115 -6.79 16.02 -3.77
CA GLY A 115 -7.71 17.13 -4.01
C GLY A 115 -7.86 18.12 -2.84
N ILE A 116 -7.44 17.75 -1.64
CA ILE A 116 -7.49 18.64 -0.46
C ILE A 116 -6.14 19.33 -0.21
N LEU A 117 -5.03 18.62 -0.38
CA LEU A 117 -3.72 19.06 0.12
C LEU A 117 -2.72 19.41 -0.99
N VAL A 118 -2.92 18.96 -2.22
CA VAL A 118 -1.98 19.21 -3.32
C VAL A 118 -2.52 20.32 -4.23
N PRO A 119 -1.72 21.37 -4.49
CA PRO A 119 -2.04 22.39 -5.49
C PRO A 119 -2.32 21.82 -6.88
N ASP A 120 -3.32 22.36 -7.57
CA ASP A 120 -3.77 21.87 -8.88
C ASP A 120 -2.67 21.94 -9.95
N ASP A 121 -1.77 22.92 -9.87
CA ASP A 121 -0.65 23.12 -10.80
C ASP A 121 0.44 22.04 -10.69
N LEU A 122 0.46 21.27 -9.59
CA LEU A 122 1.32 20.10 -9.41
C LEU A 122 0.66 18.80 -9.88
N THR A 123 -0.62 18.84 -10.30
CA THR A 123 -1.36 17.67 -10.75
C THR A 123 -1.77 17.80 -12.22
N ASN A 124 -1.62 16.71 -12.97
CA ASN A 124 -2.12 16.61 -14.34
C ASN A 124 -2.54 15.16 -14.62
N THR A 125 -3.05 14.91 -15.83
CA THR A 125 -3.49 13.57 -16.25
C THR A 125 -2.38 12.52 -16.15
N THR A 126 -1.13 12.90 -16.44
CA THR A 126 0.03 12.01 -16.32
C THR A 126 0.33 11.67 -14.86
N PHE A 127 0.28 12.65 -13.96
CA PHE A 127 0.44 12.45 -12.53
C PHE A 127 -0.65 11.55 -11.96
N ALA A 128 -1.91 11.81 -12.32
CA ALA A 128 -3.05 11.00 -11.88
C ALA A 128 -2.95 9.55 -12.39
N GLY A 129 -2.61 9.37 -13.67
CA GLY A 129 -2.42 8.04 -14.27
C GLY A 129 -1.22 7.28 -13.68
N GLY A 130 -0.10 7.96 -13.49
CA GLY A 130 1.08 7.40 -12.83
C GLY A 130 0.78 6.97 -11.40
N SER A 131 0.18 7.85 -10.61
CA SER A 131 -0.27 7.51 -9.24
C SER A 131 -1.22 6.32 -9.23
N PHE A 132 -2.20 6.27 -10.14
CA PHE A 132 -3.14 5.16 -10.22
C PHE A 132 -2.39 3.83 -10.40
N VAL A 133 -1.47 3.77 -11.37
CA VAL A 133 -0.63 2.58 -11.62
C VAL A 133 0.20 2.21 -10.39
N LEU A 134 0.79 3.20 -9.71
CA LEU A 134 1.56 2.99 -8.49
C LEU A 134 0.73 2.40 -7.35
N HIS A 135 -0.55 2.78 -7.24
CA HIS A 135 -1.46 2.20 -6.25
C HIS A 135 -1.90 0.78 -6.61
N LEU A 136 -2.05 0.46 -7.90
CA LEU A 136 -2.23 -0.93 -8.34
C LEU A 136 -1.02 -1.78 -7.95
N LEU A 137 0.19 -1.26 -8.19
CA LEU A 137 1.44 -1.92 -7.82
C LEU A 137 1.52 -2.16 -6.31
N TYR A 138 1.20 -1.14 -5.50
CA TYR A 138 1.09 -1.28 -4.05
C TYR A 138 0.15 -2.42 -3.66
N GLY A 139 -1.08 -2.45 -4.17
CA GLY A 139 -2.07 -3.48 -3.81
C GLY A 139 -1.62 -4.89 -4.20
N VAL A 140 -1.00 -5.03 -5.38
CA VAL A 140 -0.43 -6.31 -5.84
C VAL A 140 0.74 -6.73 -4.93
N VAL A 141 1.71 -5.86 -4.65
CA VAL A 141 2.84 -6.18 -3.78
C VAL A 141 2.35 -6.59 -2.39
N THR A 142 1.44 -5.80 -1.80
CA THR A 142 0.87 -6.10 -0.49
C THR A 142 0.21 -7.48 -0.47
N SER A 143 -0.69 -7.76 -1.41
CA SER A 143 -1.39 -9.05 -1.46
C SER A 143 -0.44 -10.25 -1.69
N ILE A 144 0.59 -10.10 -2.52
CA ILE A 144 1.56 -11.17 -2.82
C ILE A 144 2.45 -11.45 -1.62
N VAL A 145 3.00 -10.40 -1.01
CA VAL A 145 3.81 -10.53 0.21
C VAL A 145 2.98 -11.17 1.32
N SER A 146 1.77 -10.68 1.56
CA SER A 146 0.88 -11.25 2.57
C SER A 146 0.51 -12.70 2.27
N LEU A 147 0.22 -13.07 1.01
CA LEU A 147 0.00 -14.46 0.62
C LEU A 147 1.22 -15.35 0.95
N SER A 148 2.43 -14.86 0.66
CA SER A 148 3.66 -15.60 0.97
C SER A 148 3.80 -15.87 2.48
N LEU A 149 3.47 -14.88 3.31
CA LEU A 149 3.52 -14.98 4.77
C LEU A 149 2.41 -15.90 5.30
N LEU A 150 1.22 -15.83 4.72
CA LEU A 150 0.10 -16.69 5.07
C LEU A 150 0.38 -18.16 4.76
N ARG A 151 1.17 -18.44 3.71
CA ARG A 151 1.60 -19.78 3.30
C ARG A 151 2.69 -20.38 4.18
N ARG A 152 3.43 -19.57 4.95
CA ARG A 152 4.45 -20.11 5.86
C ARG A 152 3.75 -20.93 6.95
N LYS A 153 3.97 -22.25 6.94
CA LYS A 153 3.61 -23.11 8.07
C LYS A 153 4.54 -22.75 9.23
N VAL A 154 3.98 -22.49 10.41
CA VAL A 154 4.78 -22.44 11.63
C VAL A 154 5.30 -23.86 11.85
N PRO A 155 6.61 -24.11 11.95
CA PRO A 155 7.10 -25.40 12.43
C PRO A 155 6.58 -25.55 13.85
N THR A 156 5.62 -26.46 14.04
CA THR A 156 5.28 -26.96 15.38
C THR A 156 6.56 -27.59 15.91
N LYS A 157 7.17 -26.97 16.93
CA LYS A 157 8.16 -27.67 17.76
C LYS A 157 7.49 -28.95 18.23
N VAL A 158 7.94 -30.08 17.69
CA VAL A 158 7.66 -31.38 18.29
C VAL A 158 8.39 -31.34 19.62
N ALA A 159 7.65 -31.22 20.71
CA ALA A 159 8.21 -31.38 22.04
C ALA A 159 8.74 -32.82 22.11
N ALA A 160 10.04 -32.95 22.33
CA ALA A 160 10.70 -34.21 22.70
C ALA A 160 10.55 -34.41 24.21
#